data_AF-A0A1S9CGI0-F1
#
_entry.id   AF-A0A1S9CGI0-F1
#
_cell.length_a   1.000
_cell.length_b   1.000
_cell.length_c   1.000
_cell.angle_alpha   90.00
_cell.angle_beta   90.00
_cell.angle_gamma   90.00
#
_symmetry.space_group_name_H-M   'P 1'
#
loop_
_entity.id
_entity.type
_entity.pdbx_description
1 polymer ?
#
loop_
_entity_poly.entity_id
_entity_poly.type
_entity_poly.pdbx_seq_one_letter_code
_entity_poly.pdbx_strand_id
1 'polypeptide(L)'
;MDFYLQNALKGFLPEQATVKMISNLEDADFLLSDVDGDDQPEIVLILEYDHKGYLVVLDRENFIWRVSFIQELNESEEKEFYFLNELDILPELMEPGKEITLEEVFHGKNDSLDFIAMVDGAKYEAVAELTKGLSRLYSVGGAAQILGWGDKALEKADAVNIQPVQAKTESNYDWVIKSPAMEIRPFPGGGPGSGPAFDNGQNDNNGQNDQNDQNDDNQSEGLQSIKLPMIKSNFKPKTSGEYFLDVSLPTDLTLIDQKVGQVKGGINNDTIRLYGKLIQPDIYESLSIFIEDSEEHSIIQIIPPVSSGLQPSFELVNFSGEKYQDIVLSFKPQMILEDRLFVFIYSFQTGNLKMIFDSRDFNESFDGVARYENDYKIMVTMSTQQRYILDISKRSINDQIYSNNGKLLHETNAVVMPLSEIEFVQYLNEKTENLVTVQEIMDPLNNNVLGYIVTTFYFSLRSGTLKLAKQEAYVQSMY
;
A
#
# COMPACT_ATOMS: atom_id res chain seq x y z
N MET A 1 37.94 -3.67 -3.02
CA MET A 1 36.82 -4.51 -3.48
C MET A 1 35.78 -3.66 -4.18
N ASP A 2 35.40 -2.52 -3.59
CA ASP A 2 34.41 -1.55 -4.06
C ASP A 2 34.60 -1.18 -5.55
N PHE A 3 35.83 -0.84 -5.95
CA PHE A 3 36.16 -0.52 -7.35
C PHE A 3 35.99 -1.72 -8.31
N TYR A 4 36.28 -2.93 -7.86
CA TYR A 4 36.07 -4.14 -8.66
C TYR A 4 34.57 -4.36 -8.88
N LEU A 5 33.78 -4.32 -7.81
CA LEU A 5 32.32 -4.52 -7.88
C LEU A 5 31.63 -3.41 -8.68
N GLN A 6 32.05 -2.15 -8.51
CA GLN A 6 31.56 -1.03 -9.33
C GLN A 6 31.81 -1.28 -10.83
N ASN A 7 32.98 -1.78 -11.20
CA ASN A 7 33.31 -2.06 -12.59
C ASN A 7 32.61 -3.33 -13.11
N ALA A 8 32.43 -4.34 -12.27
CA ALA A 8 31.67 -5.54 -12.60
C ALA A 8 30.25 -5.13 -12.99
N LEU A 9 29.60 -4.27 -12.21
CA LEU A 9 28.25 -3.80 -12.44
C LEU A 9 28.12 -2.66 -13.45
N LYS A 10 29.19 -2.33 -14.20
CA LYS A 10 29.13 -1.28 -15.22
C LYS A 10 28.10 -1.63 -16.30
N GLY A 11 27.25 -0.65 -16.63
CA GLY A 11 26.16 -0.81 -17.59
C GLY A 11 24.88 -1.38 -17.00
N PHE A 12 24.96 -2.02 -15.83
CA PHE A 12 23.78 -2.31 -15.01
C PHE A 12 23.46 -1.10 -14.14
N LEU A 13 24.45 -0.64 -13.36
CA LEU A 13 24.36 0.57 -12.56
C LEU A 13 24.57 1.82 -13.44
N PRO A 14 23.81 2.89 -13.20
CA PRO A 14 24.06 4.16 -13.87
C PRO A 14 25.39 4.78 -13.43
N GLU A 15 25.95 5.69 -14.26
CA GLU A 15 27.26 6.29 -14.01
C GLU A 15 27.36 7.04 -12.67
N GLN A 16 26.24 7.55 -12.17
CA GLN A 16 26.15 8.26 -10.88
C GLN A 16 25.99 7.35 -9.66
N ALA A 17 25.92 6.03 -9.83
CA ALA A 17 25.82 5.10 -8.71
C ALA A 17 27.20 4.84 -8.08
N THR A 18 27.23 4.64 -6.77
CA THR A 18 28.42 4.25 -6.03
C THR A 18 28.20 2.93 -5.30
N VAL A 19 29.15 2.01 -5.41
CA VAL A 19 29.19 0.76 -4.63
C VAL A 19 30.02 0.95 -3.38
N LYS A 20 29.49 0.52 -2.24
CA LYS A 20 30.16 0.54 -0.94
C LYS A 20 30.05 -0.83 -0.28
N MET A 21 31.16 -1.30 0.27
CA MET A 21 31.15 -2.52 1.09
C MET A 21 30.44 -2.29 2.43
N ILE A 22 29.63 -3.26 2.84
CA ILE A 22 28.92 -3.28 4.12
C ILE A 22 29.16 -4.61 4.84
N SER A 23 28.59 -4.76 6.03
CA SER A 23 28.68 -5.98 6.84
C SER A 23 27.35 -6.29 7.52
N ASN A 24 27.03 -7.57 7.63
CA ASN A 24 25.80 -8.11 8.24
C ASN A 24 24.55 -7.82 7.40
N LEU A 25 24.63 -8.09 6.11
CA LEU A 25 23.45 -8.06 5.26
C LEU A 25 22.55 -9.25 5.58
N GLU A 26 21.31 -8.99 5.99
CA GLU A 26 20.30 -10.04 6.26
C GLU A 26 19.79 -10.62 4.94
N ASP A 27 19.35 -9.75 4.02
CA ASP A 27 18.79 -10.10 2.70
C ASP A 27 19.42 -9.22 1.61
N ALA A 28 19.55 -9.74 0.39
CA ALA A 28 20.16 -9.06 -0.75
C ALA A 28 19.15 -8.89 -1.89
N ASP A 29 19.16 -7.76 -2.58
CA ASP A 29 18.34 -7.54 -3.78
C ASP A 29 18.82 -8.38 -4.96
N PHE A 30 20.13 -8.68 -5.02
CA PHE A 30 20.69 -9.56 -6.05
C PHE A 30 21.98 -10.24 -5.60
N LEU A 31 22.35 -11.29 -6.32
CA LEU A 31 23.63 -11.98 -6.21
C LEU A 31 24.47 -11.69 -7.45
N LEU A 32 25.72 -11.28 -7.26
CA LEU A 32 26.71 -11.14 -8.31
C LEU A 32 27.70 -12.31 -8.20
N SER A 33 27.67 -13.24 -9.16
CA SER A 33 28.51 -14.44 -9.13
C SER A 33 28.76 -14.93 -10.54
N ASP A 34 29.94 -15.50 -10.76
CA ASP A 34 30.21 -16.35 -11.93
C ASP A 34 29.45 -17.67 -11.72
N VAL A 35 28.31 -17.84 -12.40
CA VAL A 35 27.44 -19.01 -12.28
C VAL A 35 27.65 -20.03 -13.39
N ASP A 36 28.21 -19.62 -14.53
CA ASP A 36 28.43 -20.50 -15.68
C ASP A 36 29.90 -20.96 -15.84
N GLY A 37 30.82 -20.40 -15.08
CA GLY A 37 32.23 -20.76 -14.98
C GLY A 37 33.11 -20.14 -16.07
N ASP A 38 32.71 -19.00 -16.64
CA ASP A 38 33.44 -18.31 -17.70
C ASP A 38 34.39 -17.18 -17.19
N ASP A 39 34.56 -17.06 -15.87
CA ASP A 39 35.30 -16.00 -15.16
C ASP A 39 34.69 -14.58 -15.33
N GLN A 40 33.46 -14.47 -15.82
CA GLN A 40 32.66 -13.24 -15.78
C GLN A 40 31.54 -13.38 -14.74
N PRO A 41 31.17 -12.27 -14.07
CA PRO A 41 30.10 -12.34 -13.09
C PRO A 41 28.74 -12.06 -13.73
N GLU A 42 27.76 -12.91 -13.42
CA GLU A 42 26.34 -12.71 -13.74
C GLU A 42 25.61 -12.07 -12.57
N ILE A 43 24.49 -11.44 -12.87
CA ILE A 43 23.54 -10.96 -11.84
C ILE A 43 22.39 -11.96 -11.75
N VAL A 44 22.21 -12.54 -10.57
CA VAL A 44 21.10 -13.43 -10.24
C VAL A 44 20.08 -12.67 -9.39
N LEU A 45 18.84 -12.65 -9.86
CA LEU A 45 17.71 -11.91 -9.28
C LEU A 45 16.55 -12.88 -9.06
N ILE A 46 15.72 -12.60 -8.06
CA ILE A 46 14.35 -13.11 -8.09
C ILE A 46 13.39 -11.98 -8.42
N LEU A 47 12.61 -12.19 -9.47
CA LEU A 47 11.61 -11.27 -9.96
C LEU A 47 10.23 -11.79 -9.59
N GLU A 48 9.32 -10.92 -9.20
CA GLU A 48 7.94 -11.30 -8.94
C GLU A 48 7.03 -10.80 -10.06
N TYR A 49 6.22 -11.70 -10.60
CA TYR A 49 5.18 -11.37 -11.58
C TYR A 49 3.98 -12.29 -11.40
N ASP A 50 2.77 -11.71 -11.36
CA ASP A 50 1.51 -12.45 -11.19
C ASP A 50 1.56 -13.41 -9.97
N HIS A 51 2.08 -12.91 -8.84
CA HIS A 51 2.24 -13.64 -7.58
C HIS A 51 3.13 -14.89 -7.65
N LYS A 52 4.01 -14.96 -8.66
CA LYS A 52 4.97 -16.04 -8.85
C LYS A 52 6.39 -15.49 -8.86
N GLY A 53 7.29 -16.21 -8.19
CA GLY A 53 8.72 -15.93 -8.22
C GLY A 53 9.38 -16.48 -9.49
N TYR A 54 10.27 -15.71 -10.10
CA TYR A 54 11.07 -16.10 -11.25
C TYR A 54 12.55 -15.89 -10.95
N LEU A 55 13.34 -16.95 -11.06
CA LEU A 55 14.80 -16.84 -11.06
C LEU A 55 15.24 -16.29 -12.41
N VAL A 56 15.93 -15.15 -12.37
CA VAL A 56 16.46 -14.48 -13.55
C VAL A 56 17.97 -14.34 -13.43
N VAL A 57 18.67 -14.70 -14.50
CA VAL A 57 20.11 -14.47 -14.63
C VAL A 57 20.32 -13.46 -15.74
N LEU A 58 21.12 -12.43 -15.43
CA LEU A 58 21.59 -11.45 -16.39
C LEU A 58 23.04 -11.73 -16.71
N ASP A 59 23.33 -11.84 -18.00
CA ASP A 59 24.68 -11.95 -18.55
C ASP A 59 25.08 -10.59 -19.17
N ARG A 60 26.37 -10.32 -19.22
CA ARG A 60 26.94 -9.05 -19.66
C ARG A 60 27.78 -9.21 -20.93
N GLU A 61 27.24 -8.68 -22.03
CA GLU A 61 27.98 -8.55 -23.29
C GLU A 61 28.24 -7.08 -23.61
N ASN A 62 29.51 -6.69 -23.77
CA ASN A 62 29.91 -5.31 -24.13
C ASN A 62 29.36 -4.22 -23.19
N PHE A 63 29.33 -4.49 -21.88
CA PHE A 63 28.73 -3.62 -20.84
C PHE A 63 27.22 -3.46 -20.96
N ILE A 64 26.53 -4.36 -21.67
CA ILE A 64 25.08 -4.40 -21.75
C ILE A 64 24.62 -5.67 -21.06
N TRP A 65 23.73 -5.52 -20.07
CA TRP A 65 23.16 -6.62 -19.33
C TRP A 65 21.89 -7.11 -19.99
N ARG A 66 21.80 -8.42 -20.23
CA ARG A 66 20.66 -9.05 -20.90
C ARG A 66 20.18 -10.24 -20.11
N VAL A 67 18.87 -10.48 -20.14
CA VAL A 67 18.28 -11.72 -19.62
C VAL A 67 18.83 -12.90 -20.41
N SER A 68 19.67 -13.71 -19.77
CA SER A 68 20.20 -14.95 -20.36
C SER A 68 19.36 -16.16 -19.95
N PHE A 69 18.75 -16.10 -18.76
CA PHE A 69 17.93 -17.18 -18.21
C PHE A 69 16.74 -16.63 -17.43
N ILE A 70 15.60 -17.32 -17.55
CA ILE A 70 14.43 -17.11 -16.72
C ILE A 70 13.73 -18.44 -16.45
N GLN A 71 13.35 -18.67 -15.19
CA GLN A 71 12.59 -19.84 -14.76
C GLN A 71 11.59 -19.46 -13.67
N GLU A 72 10.33 -19.86 -13.83
CA GLU A 72 9.33 -19.84 -12.74
C GLU A 72 9.78 -20.80 -11.62
N LEU A 73 9.87 -20.29 -10.40
CA LEU A 73 10.25 -21.08 -9.23
C LEU A 73 9.03 -21.80 -8.65
N ASN A 74 9.27 -22.99 -8.11
CA ASN A 74 8.29 -23.65 -7.25
C ASN A 74 8.61 -23.42 -5.75
N GLU A 75 7.65 -23.72 -4.87
CA GLU A 75 7.77 -23.52 -3.40
C GLU A 75 9.04 -24.14 -2.76
N SER A 76 9.62 -25.19 -3.35
CA SER A 76 10.86 -25.80 -2.87
C SER A 76 12.09 -25.04 -3.33
N GLU A 77 12.11 -24.59 -4.58
CA GLU A 77 13.23 -23.83 -5.17
C GLU A 77 13.28 -22.41 -4.61
N GLU A 78 12.13 -21.78 -4.34
CA GLU A 78 12.05 -20.47 -3.68
C GLU A 78 12.79 -20.45 -2.32
N LYS A 79 12.77 -21.57 -1.60
CA LYS A 79 13.48 -21.71 -0.30
C LYS A 79 14.99 -21.75 -0.44
N GLU A 80 15.53 -22.12 -1.61
CA GLU A 80 16.98 -22.12 -1.84
C GLU A 80 17.52 -20.69 -2.02
N PHE A 81 16.67 -19.76 -2.46
CA PHE A 81 17.00 -18.35 -2.68
C PHE A 81 16.43 -17.42 -1.59
N TYR A 82 16.20 -17.94 -0.38
CA TYR A 82 15.59 -17.18 0.73
C TYR A 82 16.34 -15.89 1.10
N PHE A 83 17.63 -15.80 0.77
CA PHE A 83 18.48 -14.64 1.03
C PHE A 83 18.37 -13.54 -0.05
N LEU A 84 17.66 -13.80 -1.15
CA LEU A 84 17.39 -12.81 -2.18
C LEU A 84 16.00 -12.17 -1.96
N ASN A 85 15.90 -10.85 -2.14
CA ASN A 85 14.64 -10.12 -2.18
C ASN A 85 13.95 -10.28 -3.53
N GLU A 86 12.62 -10.25 -3.52
CA GLU A 86 11.81 -10.17 -4.74
C GLU A 86 11.72 -8.74 -5.25
N LEU A 87 11.97 -8.58 -6.54
CA LEU A 87 11.87 -7.31 -7.24
C LEU A 87 10.63 -7.32 -8.14
N ASP A 88 9.72 -6.37 -7.88
CA ASP A 88 8.56 -6.14 -8.74
C ASP A 88 9.03 -5.52 -10.07
N ILE A 89 8.81 -6.21 -11.18
CA ILE A 89 9.18 -5.69 -12.51
C ILE A 89 8.01 -5.71 -13.48
N LEU A 90 8.14 -4.90 -14.52
CA LEU A 90 7.24 -4.92 -15.67
C LEU A 90 7.39 -6.25 -16.44
N PRO A 91 6.29 -6.91 -16.86
CA PRO A 91 6.35 -8.18 -17.58
C PRO A 91 7.22 -8.15 -18.85
N GLU A 92 7.33 -7.00 -19.49
CA GLU A 92 8.15 -6.78 -20.69
C GLU A 92 9.67 -6.93 -20.43
N LEU A 93 10.08 -7.03 -19.16
CA LEU A 93 11.46 -7.27 -18.73
C LEU A 93 11.77 -8.76 -18.58
N MET A 94 10.79 -9.66 -18.65
CA MET A 94 10.99 -11.10 -18.47
C MET A 94 11.30 -11.87 -19.77
N GLU A 95 11.65 -11.18 -20.85
CA GLU A 95 11.95 -11.81 -22.14
C GLU A 95 13.45 -12.11 -22.30
N PRO A 96 13.87 -13.34 -22.65
CA PRO A 96 15.27 -13.63 -22.97
C PRO A 96 15.84 -12.71 -24.06
N GLY A 97 17.06 -12.21 -23.85
CA GLY A 97 17.75 -11.26 -24.71
C GLY A 97 17.36 -9.79 -24.50
N LYS A 98 16.34 -9.52 -23.68
CA LYS A 98 15.95 -8.17 -23.28
C LYS A 98 17.09 -7.52 -22.52
N GLU A 99 17.42 -6.29 -22.91
CA GLU A 99 18.34 -5.42 -22.19
C GLU A 99 17.65 -4.94 -20.92
N ILE A 100 18.39 -4.99 -19.81
CA ILE A 100 17.90 -4.58 -18.50
C ILE A 100 18.92 -3.61 -17.89
N THR A 101 18.45 -2.43 -17.52
CA THR A 101 19.20 -1.49 -16.65
C THR A 101 18.60 -1.43 -15.26
N LEU A 102 19.35 -0.88 -14.30
CA LEU A 102 18.85 -0.67 -12.94
C LEU A 102 17.53 0.09 -12.91
N GLU A 103 17.40 1.11 -13.74
CA GLU A 103 16.23 1.99 -13.77
C GLU A 103 14.96 1.23 -14.16
N GLU A 104 15.09 0.26 -15.07
CA GLU A 104 14.00 -0.59 -15.54
C GLU A 104 13.60 -1.62 -14.48
N VAL A 105 14.57 -2.16 -13.74
CA VAL A 105 14.29 -3.07 -12.62
C VAL A 105 13.60 -2.32 -11.47
N PHE A 106 13.90 -1.03 -11.24
CA PHE A 106 13.54 -0.35 -9.99
C PHE A 106 12.52 0.78 -10.06
N HIS A 107 11.97 1.14 -11.23
CA HIS A 107 10.87 2.12 -11.43
C HIS A 107 10.66 3.13 -10.28
N GLY A 108 11.73 3.87 -9.91
CA GLY A 108 11.69 4.96 -8.94
C GLY A 108 11.47 4.63 -7.45
N LYS A 109 11.66 3.39 -6.98
CA LYS A 109 11.33 3.00 -5.58
C LYS A 109 12.50 2.97 -4.58
N ASN A 110 13.75 2.77 -5.01
CA ASN A 110 14.90 2.67 -4.09
C ASN A 110 16.12 3.45 -4.60
N ASP A 111 16.68 4.31 -3.74
CA ASP A 111 17.95 5.01 -3.98
C ASP A 111 19.17 4.09 -3.73
N SER A 112 18.97 2.84 -3.28
CA SER A 112 20.04 1.91 -2.93
C SER A 112 19.64 0.45 -3.14
N LEU A 113 20.60 -0.40 -3.50
CA LEU A 113 20.44 -1.84 -3.59
C LEU A 113 21.48 -2.58 -2.80
N ASP A 114 21.03 -3.49 -1.96
CA ASP A 114 21.90 -4.37 -1.22
C ASP A 114 22.19 -5.60 -2.05
N PHE A 115 23.43 -6.07 -2.10
CA PHE A 115 23.78 -7.25 -2.88
C PHE A 115 24.90 -8.05 -2.24
N ILE A 116 24.90 -9.34 -2.56
CA ILE A 116 26.00 -10.25 -2.24
C ILE A 116 26.81 -10.48 -3.51
N ALA A 117 28.13 -10.43 -3.41
CA ALA A 117 29.03 -10.83 -4.47
C ALA A 117 29.87 -12.02 -4.05
N MET A 118 29.95 -13.04 -4.91
CA MET A 118 30.83 -14.19 -4.76
C MET A 118 32.00 -14.04 -5.73
N VAL A 119 33.20 -13.83 -5.20
CA VAL A 119 34.41 -13.62 -6.02
C VAL A 119 35.49 -14.54 -5.49
N ASP A 120 36.01 -15.43 -6.34
CA ASP A 120 37.01 -16.46 -5.98
C ASP A 120 36.60 -17.29 -4.73
N GLY A 121 35.31 -17.57 -4.59
CA GLY A 121 34.75 -18.33 -3.45
C GLY A 121 34.63 -17.53 -2.15
N ALA A 122 34.97 -16.24 -2.14
CA ALA A 122 34.75 -15.35 -1.00
C ALA A 122 33.44 -14.57 -1.15
N LYS A 123 32.67 -14.49 -0.04
CA LYS A 123 31.45 -13.70 0.06
C LYS A 123 31.78 -12.25 0.39
N TYR A 124 31.18 -11.32 -0.34
CA TYR A 124 31.24 -9.88 -0.14
C TYR A 124 29.83 -9.32 -0.05
N GLU A 125 29.58 -8.43 0.91
CA GLU A 125 28.29 -7.74 1.08
C GLU A 125 28.48 -6.28 0.73
N ALA A 126 27.62 -5.74 -0.12
CA ALA A 126 27.77 -4.38 -0.62
C ALA A 126 26.41 -3.72 -0.86
N VAL A 127 26.43 -2.40 -0.93
CA VAL A 127 25.28 -1.57 -1.32
C VAL A 127 25.67 -0.74 -2.54
N ALA A 128 24.80 -0.69 -3.55
CA ALA A 128 24.88 0.21 -4.69
C ALA A 128 23.92 1.39 -4.47
N GLU A 129 24.43 2.60 -4.27
CA GLU A 129 23.62 3.80 -3.98
C GLU A 129 23.62 4.78 -5.16
N LEU A 130 22.45 5.33 -5.50
CA LEU A 130 22.33 6.46 -6.41
C LEU A 130 22.73 7.75 -5.70
N THR A 131 23.68 8.51 -6.25
CA THR A 131 24.11 9.77 -5.64
C THR A 131 22.94 10.78 -5.60
N LYS A 132 22.54 11.20 -4.39
CA LYS A 132 21.42 12.13 -4.14
C LYS A 132 21.56 13.42 -4.94
N GLY A 133 20.59 13.68 -5.82
CA GLY A 133 20.51 14.89 -6.64
C GLY A 133 19.66 14.75 -7.91
N LEU A 134 19.37 13.51 -8.34
CA LEU A 134 18.72 13.24 -9.62
C LEU A 134 17.45 12.38 -9.55
N SER A 135 17.05 11.83 -8.39
CA SER A 135 15.73 11.19 -8.25
C SER A 135 14.55 12.13 -8.59
N ARG A 136 14.79 13.45 -8.63
CA ARG A 136 13.85 14.48 -9.10
C ARG A 136 13.79 14.71 -10.62
N LEU A 137 14.79 14.29 -11.39
CA LEU A 137 14.85 14.57 -12.84
C LEU A 137 14.33 13.40 -13.68
N TYR A 138 14.39 12.16 -13.16
CA TYR A 138 13.93 10.98 -13.90
C TYR A 138 12.41 10.74 -13.78
N SER A 139 11.71 11.30 -12.78
CA SER A 139 10.23 11.26 -12.72
C SER A 139 9.55 12.19 -13.73
N VAL A 140 10.30 13.03 -14.45
CA VAL A 140 9.78 13.98 -15.44
C VAL A 140 10.27 13.67 -16.87
N GLY A 141 11.23 12.75 -17.06
CA GLY A 141 11.93 12.57 -18.34
C GLY A 141 11.71 11.24 -19.10
N GLY A 142 11.22 10.18 -18.46
CA GLY A 142 11.26 8.82 -19.04
C GLY A 142 10.15 8.45 -20.02
N ALA A 143 9.01 9.14 -20.01
CA ALA A 143 7.86 8.82 -20.87
C ALA A 143 7.75 9.67 -22.16
N ALA A 144 8.65 10.64 -22.37
CA ALA A 144 8.54 11.63 -23.44
C ALA A 144 9.47 11.37 -24.64
N GLN A 145 10.21 10.25 -24.68
CA GLN A 145 11.14 9.94 -25.77
C GLN A 145 10.92 8.58 -26.43
N ILE A 146 9.69 8.07 -26.44
CA ILE A 146 9.26 7.08 -27.43
C ILE A 146 7.87 7.50 -27.89
N LEU A 147 7.83 8.18 -29.04
CA LEU A 147 6.70 8.65 -29.86
C LEU A 147 6.98 10.10 -30.26
N GLY A 148 7.95 10.27 -31.15
CA GLY A 148 8.22 11.58 -31.73
C GLY A 148 7.06 11.99 -32.62
N TRP A 149 6.33 13.03 -32.24
CA TRP A 149 5.67 13.99 -33.14
C TRP A 149 5.98 15.39 -32.63
N GLY A 150 6.75 16.14 -33.43
CA GLY A 150 6.99 17.55 -33.21
C GLY A 150 5.81 18.38 -33.71
N ASP A 151 5.48 19.43 -32.96
CA ASP A 151 4.54 20.49 -33.32
C ASP A 151 4.81 21.02 -34.73
N LYS A 152 3.83 20.85 -35.63
CA LYS A 152 3.58 21.77 -36.76
C LYS A 152 2.12 21.70 -37.20
N ALA A 153 1.51 22.89 -37.22
CA ALA A 153 0.42 23.36 -38.09
C ALA A 153 -1.05 23.19 -37.61
N LEU A 154 -1.59 24.32 -37.15
CA LEU A 154 -2.95 24.79 -37.47
C LEU A 154 -3.10 24.99 -39.00
N GLU A 155 -4.09 24.35 -39.62
CA GLU A 155 -5.15 24.94 -40.49
C GLU A 155 -5.75 23.90 -41.45
N LYS A 156 -7.09 23.83 -41.39
CA LYS A 156 -8.07 23.57 -42.48
C LYS A 156 -8.13 22.20 -43.20
N ALA A 157 -9.39 21.76 -43.26
CA ALA A 157 -10.11 21.17 -44.39
C ALA A 157 -10.48 19.67 -44.30
N ASP A 158 -11.79 19.49 -44.14
CA ASP A 158 -12.70 18.60 -44.87
C ASP A 158 -12.65 17.07 -44.74
N ALA A 159 -13.87 16.57 -44.55
CA ALA A 159 -14.29 15.20 -44.47
C ALA A 159 -13.83 14.34 -45.66
N VAL A 160 -13.29 13.16 -45.36
CA VAL A 160 -13.43 11.97 -46.23
C VAL A 160 -13.64 10.73 -45.38
N ASN A 161 -14.78 10.10 -45.64
CA ASN A 161 -15.25 8.81 -45.16
C ASN A 161 -14.47 7.67 -45.86
N ILE A 162 -13.80 6.79 -45.11
CA ILE A 162 -13.30 5.50 -45.63
C ILE A 162 -13.55 4.40 -44.58
N GLN A 163 -14.29 3.38 -45.02
CA GLN A 163 -14.65 2.16 -44.30
C GLN A 163 -13.42 1.26 -44.01
N PRO A 164 -13.43 0.44 -42.95
CA PRO A 164 -12.35 -0.51 -42.69
C PRO A 164 -12.47 -1.77 -43.55
N VAL A 165 -11.35 -2.17 -44.14
CA VAL A 165 -11.18 -3.45 -44.85
C VAL A 165 -10.94 -4.56 -43.81
N GLN A 166 -11.82 -5.57 -43.83
CA GLN A 166 -11.71 -6.78 -43.03
C GLN A 166 -10.52 -7.64 -43.48
N ALA A 167 -9.74 -8.14 -42.51
CA ALA A 167 -8.98 -9.37 -42.66
C ALA A 167 -9.48 -10.38 -41.61
N LYS A 168 -10.05 -11.47 -42.11
CA LYS A 168 -10.51 -12.63 -41.35
C LYS A 168 -9.32 -13.47 -40.90
N THR A 169 -9.29 -13.84 -39.63
CA THR A 169 -8.84 -15.16 -39.20
C THR A 169 -9.72 -15.63 -38.05
N GLU A 170 -10.45 -16.71 -38.31
CA GLU A 170 -11.30 -17.44 -37.38
C GLU A 170 -10.43 -18.24 -36.41
N SER A 171 -10.66 -18.09 -35.11
CA SER A 171 -10.78 -19.21 -34.17
C SER A 171 -11.13 -18.72 -32.77
N ASN A 172 -12.00 -19.50 -32.12
CA ASN A 172 -11.94 -19.88 -30.71
C ASN A 172 -12.75 -19.13 -29.63
N TYR A 173 -13.65 -19.94 -29.04
CA TYR A 173 -14.20 -19.97 -27.68
C TYR A 173 -15.01 -18.77 -27.18
N ASP A 174 -16.34 -18.90 -27.30
CA ASP A 174 -17.33 -18.20 -26.47
C ASP A 174 -17.20 -18.64 -25.00
N TRP A 175 -16.68 -17.77 -24.15
CA TRP A 175 -16.96 -17.78 -22.71
C TRP A 175 -17.60 -16.44 -22.33
N VAL A 176 -18.91 -16.48 -22.07
CA VAL A 176 -19.65 -15.39 -21.47
C VAL A 176 -19.27 -15.32 -20.00
N ILE A 177 -18.31 -14.46 -19.64
CA ILE A 177 -18.08 -14.07 -18.24
C ILE A 177 -19.18 -13.09 -17.87
N LYS A 178 -20.16 -13.57 -17.10
CA LYS A 178 -21.01 -12.69 -16.28
C LYS A 178 -20.18 -12.26 -15.08
N SER A 179 -19.76 -11.00 -15.05
CA SER A 179 -19.23 -10.36 -13.85
C SER A 179 -20.25 -10.49 -12.71
N PRO A 180 -19.88 -10.94 -11.50
CA PRO A 180 -20.75 -10.78 -10.34
C PRO A 180 -20.75 -9.29 -9.98
N ALA A 181 -21.92 -8.66 -10.10
CA ALA A 181 -22.16 -7.34 -9.55
C ALA A 181 -21.96 -7.41 -8.03
N MET A 182 -21.12 -6.51 -7.51
CA MET A 182 -20.97 -6.24 -6.09
C MET A 182 -22.31 -5.70 -5.56
N GLU A 183 -23.16 -6.55 -4.99
CA GLU A 183 -24.36 -6.14 -4.27
C GLU A 183 -23.97 -5.66 -2.87
N ILE A 184 -23.68 -4.37 -2.76
CA ILE A 184 -23.53 -3.70 -1.46
C ILE A 184 -24.93 -3.57 -0.85
N ARG A 185 -25.14 -4.21 0.30
CA ARG A 185 -26.41 -4.13 1.04
C ARG A 185 -26.64 -2.71 1.59
N PRO A 186 -27.83 -2.12 1.44
CA PRO A 186 -28.12 -0.83 2.06
C PRO A 186 -28.32 -0.98 3.59
N PHE A 187 -27.70 -0.08 4.35
CA PHE A 187 -27.96 0.07 5.80
C PHE A 187 -29.39 0.59 6.06
N PRO A 188 -30.03 0.18 7.18
CA PRO A 188 -31.35 0.66 7.54
C PRO A 188 -31.30 2.10 8.06
N GLY A 189 -32.06 2.99 7.41
CA GLY A 189 -32.19 4.38 7.80
C GLY A 189 -32.87 4.55 9.17
N GLY A 190 -32.16 5.21 10.09
CA GLY A 190 -32.77 5.77 11.31
C GLY A 190 -33.54 7.04 10.98
N GLY A 191 -34.87 6.98 11.07
CA GLY A 191 -35.74 8.14 10.95
C GLY A 191 -35.58 9.13 12.11
N PRO A 192 -35.98 10.40 11.92
CA PRO A 192 -35.72 11.48 12.88
C PRO A 192 -36.66 11.39 14.09
N GLY A 193 -36.07 11.25 15.27
CA GLY A 193 -36.75 11.39 16.56
C GLY A 193 -36.98 12.86 16.91
N SER A 194 -38.24 13.26 16.93
CA SER A 194 -38.75 14.55 17.40
C SER A 194 -38.78 14.66 18.93
N GLY A 195 -38.32 15.79 19.49
CA GLY A 195 -38.67 16.27 20.84
C GLY A 195 -37.64 17.23 21.45
N PRO A 196 -38.02 18.05 22.45
CA PRO A 196 -38.80 19.27 22.25
C PRO A 196 -38.01 20.55 22.58
N ALA A 197 -38.60 21.68 22.18
CA ALA A 197 -38.17 23.04 22.45
C ALA A 197 -37.98 23.34 23.96
N PHE A 198 -36.92 24.09 24.26
CA PHE A 198 -36.85 24.93 25.46
C PHE A 198 -36.56 26.37 25.07
N ASP A 199 -37.36 27.23 25.68
CA ASP A 199 -37.50 28.66 25.46
C ASP A 199 -36.60 29.48 26.40
N ASN A 200 -36.13 30.60 25.87
CA ASN A 200 -35.69 31.86 26.45
C ASN A 200 -34.94 31.95 27.80
N GLY A 201 -33.78 32.61 27.72
CA GLY A 201 -33.18 33.36 28.82
C GLY A 201 -32.31 34.49 28.27
N GLN A 202 -32.90 35.69 28.16
CA GLN A 202 -32.18 36.96 27.97
C GLN A 202 -31.16 37.15 29.11
N ASN A 203 -29.98 37.68 28.79
CA ASN A 203 -29.39 38.71 29.65
C ASN A 203 -28.42 39.61 28.88
N ASP A 204 -28.74 40.89 28.92
CA ASP A 204 -27.89 42.01 28.53
C ASP A 204 -26.67 42.10 29.47
N ASN A 205 -25.50 42.46 28.93
CA ASN A 205 -24.76 43.63 29.42
C ASN A 205 -23.52 43.98 28.58
N ASN A 206 -23.53 45.24 28.15
CA ASN A 206 -22.46 46.17 27.79
C ASN A 206 -21.03 45.86 28.24
N GLY A 207 -20.08 46.22 27.36
CA GLY A 207 -18.70 46.54 27.71
C GLY A 207 -17.90 47.01 26.49
N GLN A 208 -17.77 48.33 26.34
CA GLN A 208 -17.03 49.05 25.29
C GLN A 208 -15.49 48.91 25.37
N ASN A 209 -14.85 49.43 24.32
CA ASN A 209 -13.46 49.91 24.16
C ASN A 209 -12.49 48.90 23.57
N ASP A 210 -11.54 49.25 22.69
CA ASP A 210 -11.27 50.45 21.88
C ASP A 210 -10.06 50.05 21.00
N GLN A 211 -9.97 50.64 19.79
CA GLN A 211 -8.73 50.92 19.04
C GLN A 211 -7.72 49.79 18.75
N ASN A 212 -7.51 49.50 17.45
CA ASN A 212 -6.35 50.07 16.75
C ASN A 212 -6.34 49.81 15.24
N ASP A 213 -5.90 50.86 14.56
CA ASP A 213 -5.59 51.00 13.15
C ASP A 213 -4.42 50.12 12.67
N GLN A 214 -4.47 49.83 11.37
CA GLN A 214 -3.37 49.67 10.41
C GLN A 214 -2.25 48.67 10.72
N ASN A 215 -2.18 47.63 9.88
CA ASN A 215 -0.94 47.32 9.16
C ASN A 215 -1.27 46.63 7.84
N ASP A 216 -0.98 47.33 6.75
CA ASP A 216 -0.59 46.72 5.47
C ASP A 216 0.65 45.87 5.72
N ASP A 217 0.59 44.59 5.39
CA ASP A 217 1.76 43.88 4.88
C ASP A 217 1.31 42.77 3.93
N ASN A 218 1.59 43.02 2.66
CA ASN A 218 1.63 42.04 1.58
C ASN A 218 2.55 40.88 2.00
N GLN A 219 2.00 39.71 2.28
CA GLN A 219 2.72 38.45 2.13
C GLN A 219 1.94 37.54 1.20
N SER A 220 2.40 37.50 -0.05
CA SER A 220 2.18 36.35 -0.91
C SER A 220 2.89 35.15 -0.27
N GLU A 221 2.16 34.36 0.50
CA GLU A 221 2.64 33.05 0.93
C GLU A 221 2.80 32.17 -0.32
N GLY A 222 4.06 32.01 -0.73
CA GLY A 222 4.44 31.06 -1.76
C GLY A 222 4.13 29.64 -1.30
N LEU A 223 3.41 28.91 -2.15
CA LEU A 223 3.18 27.47 -2.11
C LEU A 223 4.33 26.71 -1.44
N GLN A 224 4.14 26.31 -0.18
CA GLN A 224 4.97 25.25 0.38
C GLN A 224 4.60 23.96 -0.34
N SER A 225 5.52 23.45 -1.15
CA SER A 225 5.39 22.12 -1.76
C SER A 225 5.31 21.09 -0.63
N ILE A 226 4.14 20.47 -0.43
CA ILE A 226 3.95 19.36 0.49
C ILE A 226 4.87 18.23 0.01
N LYS A 227 5.94 17.98 0.77
CA LYS A 227 6.91 16.93 0.45
C LYS A 227 6.36 15.63 1.04
N LEU A 228 5.64 14.87 0.24
CA LEU A 228 5.18 13.54 0.62
C LEU A 228 6.40 12.63 0.86
N PRO A 229 6.49 11.92 2.00
CA PRO A 229 7.49 10.88 2.19
C PRO A 229 7.28 9.77 1.15
N MET A 230 8.36 9.31 0.52
CA MET A 230 8.32 8.22 -0.46
C MET A 230 8.48 6.87 0.25
N ILE A 231 7.68 5.88 -0.15
CA ILE A 231 7.62 4.55 0.50
C ILE A 231 8.23 3.46 -0.38
N LYS A 232 8.97 2.55 0.26
CA LYS A 232 9.52 1.32 -0.31
C LYS A 232 8.41 0.26 -0.48
N SER A 233 8.56 -0.66 -1.44
CA SER A 233 7.56 -1.70 -1.78
C SER A 233 7.16 -2.66 -0.64
N ASN A 234 7.84 -2.63 0.52
CA ASN A 234 7.63 -3.54 1.63
C ASN A 234 7.11 -2.78 2.86
N PHE A 235 5.89 -3.09 3.29
CA PHE A 235 5.30 -2.53 4.51
C PHE A 235 5.60 -3.44 5.71
N LYS A 236 6.21 -2.88 6.76
CA LYS A 236 6.45 -3.54 8.06
C LYS A 236 5.93 -2.61 9.18
N PRO A 237 5.13 -3.12 10.14
CA PRO A 237 4.71 -2.33 11.29
C PRO A 237 5.90 -1.80 12.11
N LYS A 238 5.82 -0.57 12.60
CA LYS A 238 6.84 0.09 13.44
C LYS A 238 6.76 -0.35 14.90
N THR A 239 5.56 -0.72 15.38
CA THR A 239 5.36 -1.22 16.76
C THR A 239 4.53 -2.49 16.75
N SER A 240 5.03 -3.58 17.35
CA SER A 240 4.37 -4.90 17.33
C SER A 240 3.31 -5.11 18.41
N GLY A 241 3.09 -4.13 19.29
CA GLY A 241 2.41 -4.37 20.57
C GLY A 241 3.24 -5.25 21.51
N GLU A 242 2.63 -5.66 22.63
CA GLU A 242 3.25 -6.54 23.63
C GLU A 242 2.50 -7.87 23.70
N TYR A 243 3.22 -8.96 23.96
CA TYR A 243 2.60 -10.24 24.28
C TYR A 243 3.26 -10.91 25.48
N PHE A 244 2.45 -11.66 26.22
CA PHE A 244 2.85 -12.37 27.45
C PHE A 244 2.46 -13.83 27.34
N LEU A 245 3.33 -14.71 27.84
CA LEU A 245 3.10 -16.16 27.89
C LEU A 245 2.68 -16.58 29.31
N ASP A 246 2.00 -17.71 29.41
CA ASP A 246 1.60 -18.37 30.66
C ASP A 246 0.79 -17.47 31.62
N VAL A 247 -0.07 -16.63 31.04
CA VAL A 247 -0.96 -15.77 31.83
C VAL A 247 -2.20 -16.54 32.29
N SER A 248 -2.94 -15.97 33.26
CA SER A 248 -4.29 -16.42 33.59
C SER A 248 -5.33 -15.57 32.87
N LEU A 249 -6.47 -16.18 32.53
CA LEU A 249 -7.63 -15.41 32.07
C LEU A 249 -8.03 -14.34 33.08
N PRO A 250 -8.44 -13.14 32.61
CA PRO A 250 -8.90 -12.08 33.48
C PRO A 250 -10.25 -12.45 34.11
N THR A 251 -10.43 -12.15 35.40
CA THR A 251 -11.70 -12.38 36.12
C THR A 251 -12.55 -11.12 36.22
N ASP A 252 -11.97 -9.95 35.96
CA ASP A 252 -12.55 -8.62 36.11
C ASP A 252 -12.85 -7.94 34.76
N LEU A 253 -12.45 -8.54 33.65
CA LEU A 253 -12.74 -8.05 32.30
C LEU A 253 -13.98 -8.74 31.71
N THR A 254 -14.65 -8.03 30.81
CA THR A 254 -15.79 -8.54 30.05
C THR A 254 -15.29 -9.31 28.84
N LEU A 255 -15.82 -10.53 28.63
CA LEU A 255 -15.65 -11.25 27.37
C LEU A 255 -16.48 -10.55 26.29
N ILE A 256 -15.80 -10.07 25.25
CA ILE A 256 -16.40 -9.32 24.13
C ILE A 256 -16.76 -10.27 23.00
N ASP A 257 -15.80 -11.10 22.58
CA ASP A 257 -15.97 -12.07 21.49
C ASP A 257 -15.10 -13.31 21.75
N GLN A 258 -15.50 -14.45 21.16
CA GLN A 258 -14.78 -15.72 21.22
C GLN A 258 -14.91 -16.47 19.90
N LYS A 259 -13.78 -16.99 19.41
CA LYS A 259 -13.70 -17.85 18.22
C LYS A 259 -12.78 -19.03 18.48
N VAL A 260 -12.92 -20.05 17.64
CA VAL A 260 -12.13 -21.27 17.66
C VAL A 260 -11.54 -21.43 16.26
N GLY A 261 -10.23 -21.61 16.16
CA GLY A 261 -9.52 -21.70 14.88
C GLY A 261 -8.06 -22.08 15.07
N GLN A 262 -7.37 -22.36 13.97
CA GLN A 262 -5.98 -22.81 14.01
C GLN A 262 -5.05 -21.61 13.85
N VAL A 263 -4.60 -20.97 14.94
CA VAL A 263 -3.75 -19.77 14.80
C VAL A 263 -2.26 -20.10 14.91
N LYS A 264 -1.89 -21.21 15.59
CA LYS A 264 -0.48 -21.63 15.74
C LYS A 264 0.05 -22.58 14.65
N GLY A 265 -0.78 -23.00 13.68
CA GLY A 265 -0.35 -23.88 12.57
C GLY A 265 -0.23 -25.37 12.88
N GLY A 266 -0.97 -25.86 13.88
CA GLY A 266 -1.10 -27.29 14.23
C GLY A 266 -2.41 -27.92 13.75
N ILE A 267 -2.62 -29.19 14.12
CA ILE A 267 -3.87 -29.92 13.81
C ILE A 267 -5.03 -29.56 14.75
N ASN A 268 -4.72 -28.96 15.89
CA ASN A 268 -5.69 -28.65 16.92
C ASN A 268 -6.15 -27.21 16.82
N ASN A 269 -7.40 -26.97 17.20
CA ASN A 269 -7.93 -25.63 17.25
C ASN A 269 -7.56 -24.97 18.58
N ASP A 270 -7.15 -23.72 18.49
CA ASP A 270 -6.97 -22.82 19.62
C ASP A 270 -8.32 -22.18 19.97
N THR A 271 -8.50 -21.79 21.23
CA THR A 271 -9.61 -20.90 21.63
C THR A 271 -9.09 -19.48 21.78
N ILE A 272 -9.65 -18.56 21.00
CA ILE A 272 -9.27 -17.14 20.99
C ILE A 272 -10.39 -16.34 21.62
N ARG A 273 -10.05 -15.48 22.59
CA ARG A 273 -11.00 -14.62 23.30
C ARG A 273 -10.54 -13.17 23.30
N LEU A 274 -11.46 -12.26 23.00
CA LEU A 274 -11.26 -10.83 23.15
C LEU A 274 -11.89 -10.38 24.47
N TYR A 275 -11.08 -9.78 25.34
CA TYR A 275 -11.53 -9.20 26.60
C TYR A 275 -11.33 -7.68 26.60
N GLY A 276 -12.15 -6.99 27.38
CA GLY A 276 -11.98 -5.58 27.68
C GLY A 276 -12.79 -5.14 28.89
N LYS A 277 -12.42 -3.98 29.43
CA LYS A 277 -13.15 -3.32 30.50
C LYS A 277 -14.25 -2.46 29.89
N LEU A 278 -15.50 -2.84 30.11
CA LEU A 278 -16.66 -2.06 29.66
C LEU A 278 -16.74 -0.74 30.45
N ILE A 279 -16.65 0.38 29.74
CA ILE A 279 -16.75 1.73 30.34
C ILE A 279 -18.14 2.31 30.14
N GLN A 280 -18.68 2.15 28.93
CA GLN A 280 -20.03 2.56 28.51
C GLN A 280 -20.53 1.54 27.47
N PRO A 281 -21.83 1.52 27.12
CA PRO A 281 -22.32 0.67 26.04
C PRO A 281 -21.45 0.79 24.80
N ASP A 282 -20.95 -0.35 24.33
CA ASP A 282 -20.05 -0.49 23.18
C ASP A 282 -18.68 0.22 23.29
N ILE A 283 -18.31 0.79 24.44
CA ILE A 283 -17.01 1.44 24.66
C ILE A 283 -16.19 0.65 25.67
N TYR A 284 -15.00 0.24 25.24
CA TYR A 284 -14.10 -0.61 26.02
C TYR A 284 -12.72 0.02 26.17
N GLU A 285 -12.10 -0.26 27.32
CA GLU A 285 -10.68 -0.01 27.62
C GLU A 285 -9.97 -1.33 27.94
N SER A 286 -8.64 -1.30 28.04
CA SER A 286 -7.81 -2.47 28.36
C SER A 286 -8.11 -3.68 27.47
N LEU A 287 -8.31 -3.44 26.17
CA LEU A 287 -8.51 -4.50 25.19
C LEU A 287 -7.31 -5.45 25.18
N SER A 288 -7.57 -6.75 25.16
CA SER A 288 -6.55 -7.79 25.05
C SER A 288 -7.12 -9.05 24.42
N ILE A 289 -6.32 -9.71 23.58
CA ILE A 289 -6.66 -11.02 23.00
C ILE A 289 -5.94 -12.09 23.80
N PHE A 290 -6.65 -13.18 24.12
CA PHE A 290 -6.10 -14.35 24.79
C PHE A 290 -6.23 -15.56 23.86
N ILE A 291 -5.15 -16.32 23.73
CA ILE A 291 -5.08 -17.54 22.94
C ILE A 291 -4.79 -18.68 23.89
N GLU A 292 -5.74 -19.60 24.00
CA GLU A 292 -5.61 -20.82 24.79
C GLU A 292 -5.35 -22.01 23.90
N ASP A 293 -4.21 -22.64 24.14
CA ASP A 293 -3.85 -23.90 23.52
C ASP A 293 -4.64 -25.05 24.13
N SER A 294 -5.22 -25.88 23.27
CA SER A 294 -5.94 -27.08 23.72
C SER A 294 -5.03 -28.16 24.34
N GLU A 295 -3.71 -28.14 24.05
CA GLU A 295 -2.75 -29.14 24.53
C GLU A 295 -1.84 -28.60 25.64
N GLU A 296 -1.26 -27.42 25.48
CA GLU A 296 -0.18 -26.93 26.36
C GLU A 296 -0.66 -26.28 27.67
N HIS A 297 -1.97 -26.02 27.83
CA HIS A 297 -2.55 -25.27 28.96
C HIS A 297 -1.92 -23.87 29.19
N SER A 298 -1.05 -23.43 28.29
CA SER A 298 -0.43 -22.12 28.26
C SER A 298 -1.37 -21.13 27.58
N ILE A 299 -1.47 -19.94 28.15
CA ILE A 299 -2.30 -18.85 27.62
C ILE A 299 -1.38 -17.74 27.15
N ILE A 300 -1.56 -17.31 25.90
CA ILE A 300 -0.86 -16.16 25.34
C ILE A 300 -1.79 -14.96 25.42
N GLN A 301 -1.35 -13.86 26.01
CA GLN A 301 -2.04 -12.57 25.96
C GLN A 301 -1.37 -11.64 24.96
N ILE A 302 -2.17 -11.00 24.12
CA ILE A 302 -1.76 -9.95 23.19
C ILE A 302 -2.38 -8.64 23.69
N ILE A 303 -1.53 -7.64 23.90
CA ILE A 303 -1.93 -6.27 24.19
C ILE A 303 -1.71 -5.42 22.93
N PRO A 304 -2.77 -4.95 22.27
CA PRO A 304 -2.63 -4.10 21.10
C PRO A 304 -2.03 -2.74 21.47
N PRO A 305 -1.31 -2.08 20.54
CA PRO A 305 -0.70 -0.78 20.79
C PRO A 305 -1.69 0.31 21.22
N VAL A 306 -2.92 0.21 20.72
CA VAL A 306 -4.07 0.97 21.19
C VAL A 306 -5.06 -0.04 21.77
N SER A 307 -5.46 0.15 23.01
CA SER A 307 -6.29 -0.82 23.75
C SER A 307 -7.61 -0.24 24.23
N SER A 308 -8.14 0.77 23.55
CA SER A 308 -9.44 1.38 23.88
C SER A 308 -10.18 1.87 22.64
N GLY A 309 -11.50 1.71 22.62
CA GLY A 309 -12.30 2.07 21.45
C GLY A 309 -13.75 1.64 21.53
N LEU A 310 -14.50 1.93 20.46
CA LEU A 310 -15.87 1.49 20.28
C LEU A 310 -15.97 0.21 19.46
N GLN A 311 -16.95 -0.61 19.80
CA GLN A 311 -17.37 -1.80 19.05
C GLN A 311 -16.19 -2.73 18.66
N PRO A 312 -15.35 -3.12 19.61
CA PRO A 312 -14.24 -4.01 19.33
C PRO A 312 -14.73 -5.39 18.92
N SER A 313 -14.09 -5.96 17.90
CA SER A 313 -14.35 -7.29 17.40
C SER A 313 -13.06 -7.89 16.82
N PHE A 314 -13.05 -9.20 16.62
CA PHE A 314 -11.97 -9.82 15.87
C PHE A 314 -12.50 -10.85 14.88
N GLU A 315 -11.68 -11.22 13.90
CA GLU A 315 -11.93 -12.33 12.99
C GLU A 315 -10.67 -13.16 12.75
N LEU A 316 -10.86 -14.33 12.14
CA LEU A 316 -9.80 -15.29 11.84
C LEU A 316 -9.78 -15.51 10.32
N VAL A 317 -8.65 -15.17 9.68
CA VAL A 317 -8.53 -15.08 8.21
C VAL A 317 -7.33 -15.86 7.71
N ASN A 318 -7.39 -16.38 6.49
CA ASN A 318 -6.25 -17.07 5.87
C ASN A 318 -5.45 -16.08 5.02
N PHE A 319 -4.81 -15.09 5.65
CA PHE A 319 -4.16 -13.99 4.95
C PHE A 319 -2.67 -14.24 4.68
N SER A 320 -1.92 -14.55 5.73
CA SER A 320 -0.47 -14.77 5.68
C SER A 320 -0.08 -16.24 5.65
N GLY A 321 -1.03 -17.16 5.48
CA GLY A 321 -0.74 -18.59 5.43
C GLY A 321 -1.96 -19.47 5.11
N GLU A 322 -1.69 -20.68 4.63
CA GLU A 322 -2.73 -21.63 4.21
C GLU A 322 -3.15 -22.60 5.32
N LYS A 323 -2.26 -22.84 6.29
CA LYS A 323 -2.40 -23.88 7.32
C LYS A 323 -2.77 -23.33 8.69
N TYR A 324 -2.90 -22.02 8.79
CA TYR A 324 -3.28 -21.33 10.00
C TYR A 324 -4.01 -20.05 9.62
N GLN A 325 -4.70 -19.50 10.61
CA GLN A 325 -5.44 -18.26 10.51
C GLN A 325 -4.71 -17.16 11.26
N ASP A 326 -4.76 -15.95 10.71
CA ASP A 326 -4.33 -14.74 11.37
C ASP A 326 -5.48 -14.14 12.18
N ILE A 327 -5.13 -13.46 13.28
CA ILE A 327 -6.09 -12.79 14.14
C ILE A 327 -6.16 -11.33 13.71
N VAL A 328 -7.33 -10.89 13.25
CA VAL A 328 -7.59 -9.52 12.86
C VAL A 328 -8.41 -8.86 13.94
N LEU A 329 -7.80 -7.94 14.71
CA LEU A 329 -8.49 -7.11 15.69
C LEU A 329 -8.95 -5.81 15.02
N SER A 330 -10.21 -5.45 15.16
CA SER A 330 -10.73 -4.17 14.67
C SER A 330 -11.63 -3.45 15.68
N PHE A 331 -11.53 -2.12 15.72
CA PHE A 331 -12.39 -1.26 16.54
C PHE A 331 -12.31 0.20 16.09
N LYS A 332 -13.29 1.02 16.49
CA LYS A 332 -13.33 2.45 16.16
C LYS A 332 -12.72 3.30 17.28
N PRO A 333 -12.06 4.43 16.97
CA PRO A 333 -11.59 5.35 17.99
C PRO A 333 -12.76 6.06 18.67
N GLN A 334 -12.62 6.36 19.97
CA GLN A 334 -13.64 7.10 20.73
C GLN A 334 -13.89 8.51 20.17
N MET A 335 -12.86 9.12 19.56
CA MET A 335 -12.94 10.41 18.87
C MET A 335 -12.37 10.27 17.47
N ILE A 336 -13.13 10.71 16.47
CA ILE A 336 -12.70 10.73 15.06
C ILE A 336 -11.90 12.02 14.83
N LEU A 337 -10.62 12.00 15.22
CA LEU A 337 -9.69 13.11 14.96
C LEU A 337 -8.58 12.65 14.02
N GLU A 338 -7.82 11.63 14.41
CA GLU A 338 -6.62 11.19 13.70
C GLU A 338 -6.80 9.83 13.00
N ASP A 339 -7.71 9.00 13.52
CA ASP A 339 -8.03 7.68 12.97
C ASP A 339 -9.55 7.51 12.80
N ARG A 340 -9.94 6.52 11.99
CA ARG A 340 -11.34 6.13 11.79
C ARG A 340 -11.61 4.67 12.11
N LEU A 341 -10.61 3.84 11.86
CA LEU A 341 -10.63 2.42 12.16
C LEU A 341 -9.23 2.00 12.63
N PHE A 342 -9.19 1.37 13.80
CA PHE A 342 -8.01 0.62 14.23
C PHE A 342 -8.12 -0.80 13.71
N VAL A 343 -7.06 -1.28 13.06
CA VAL A 343 -6.89 -2.66 12.62
C VAL A 343 -5.50 -3.12 12.98
N PHE A 344 -5.42 -4.29 13.63
CA PHE A 344 -4.16 -4.97 13.90
C PHE A 344 -4.28 -6.43 13.45
N ILE A 345 -3.33 -6.90 12.64
CA ILE A 345 -3.29 -8.31 12.20
C ILE A 345 -2.10 -9.00 12.86
N TYR A 346 -2.36 -10.11 13.54
CA TYR A 346 -1.37 -10.92 14.23
C TYR A 346 -1.27 -12.31 13.62
N SER A 347 -0.05 -12.80 13.46
CA SER A 347 0.28 -14.07 12.81
C SER A 347 1.30 -14.89 13.58
N PHE A 348 1.23 -16.22 13.47
CA PHE A 348 2.27 -17.16 13.91
C PHE A 348 3.12 -17.72 12.76
N GLN A 349 3.12 -17.11 11.57
CA GLN A 349 3.79 -17.61 10.36
C GLN A 349 5.14 -18.31 10.57
N THR A 350 6.00 -17.79 11.46
CA THR A 350 7.34 -18.31 11.72
C THR A 350 7.45 -19.07 13.05
N GLY A 351 6.35 -19.63 13.54
CA GLY A 351 6.23 -20.25 14.88
C GLY A 351 6.28 -19.26 16.05
N ASN A 352 6.46 -17.97 15.77
CA ASN A 352 6.48 -16.90 16.77
C ASN A 352 5.38 -15.90 16.43
N LEU A 353 4.64 -15.48 17.45
CA LEU A 353 3.61 -14.46 17.32
C LEU A 353 4.23 -13.12 16.90
N LYS A 354 3.72 -12.53 15.82
CA LYS A 354 4.13 -11.21 15.31
C LYS A 354 2.92 -10.43 14.84
N MET A 355 2.97 -9.11 14.97
CA MET A 355 2.06 -8.23 14.25
C MET A 355 2.57 -8.04 12.83
N ILE A 356 1.71 -8.29 11.85
CA ILE A 356 2.03 -8.16 10.42
C ILE A 356 1.37 -6.92 9.80
N PHE A 357 0.31 -6.37 10.40
CA PHE A 357 -0.33 -5.14 9.94
C PHE A 357 -0.75 -4.26 11.12
N ASP A 358 -0.58 -2.95 10.96
CA ASP A 358 -1.01 -1.90 11.88
C ASP A 358 -1.64 -0.75 11.07
N SER A 359 -2.90 -0.44 11.32
CA SER A 359 -3.62 0.62 10.60
C SER A 359 -3.00 2.00 10.77
N ARG A 360 -2.31 2.26 11.88
CA ARG A 360 -1.67 3.57 12.15
C ARG A 360 -0.45 3.75 11.25
N ASP A 361 0.37 2.71 11.16
CA ASP A 361 1.49 2.69 10.23
C ASP A 361 1.00 2.75 8.78
N PHE A 362 -0.12 2.09 8.46
CA PHE A 362 -0.77 2.21 7.16
C PHE A 362 -1.20 3.65 6.89
N ASN A 363 -1.84 4.34 7.83
CA ASN A 363 -2.30 5.73 7.67
C ASN A 363 -1.13 6.69 7.43
N GLU A 364 -0.02 6.50 8.13
CA GLU A 364 1.20 7.29 7.90
C GLU A 364 1.86 6.99 6.54
N SER A 365 1.75 5.75 6.09
CA SER A 365 2.36 5.29 4.85
C SER A 365 1.50 5.67 3.65
N PHE A 366 0.22 5.32 3.64
CA PHE A 366 -0.67 5.49 2.50
C PHE A 366 -1.47 6.79 2.58
N ASP A 367 -0.77 7.90 2.86
CA ASP A 367 -1.36 9.25 2.81
C ASP A 367 -1.34 9.83 1.38
N GLY A 368 -2.09 10.91 1.15
CA GLY A 368 -2.14 11.57 -0.15
C GLY A 368 -2.62 13.02 -0.09
N VAL A 369 -2.32 13.76 -1.13
CA VAL A 369 -2.83 15.12 -1.34
C VAL A 369 -3.93 15.08 -2.39
N ALA A 370 -5.10 15.60 -2.04
CA ALA A 370 -6.23 15.73 -2.95
C ALA A 370 -6.55 17.22 -3.20
N ARG A 371 -6.68 17.61 -4.46
CA ARG A 371 -6.95 18.99 -4.88
C ARG A 371 -8.11 19.02 -5.83
N TYR A 372 -9.01 19.98 -5.63
CA TYR A 372 -10.03 20.25 -6.63
C TYR A 372 -9.35 20.85 -7.88
N GLU A 373 -9.89 20.48 -9.04
CA GLU A 373 -9.48 20.93 -10.37
C GLU A 373 -10.71 21.43 -11.13
N ASN A 374 -10.51 22.23 -12.18
CA ASN A 374 -11.59 22.68 -13.04
C ASN A 374 -12.40 21.50 -13.61
N ASP A 375 -13.63 21.81 -14.05
CA ASP A 375 -14.57 20.86 -14.65
C ASP A 375 -15.01 19.75 -13.69
N TYR A 376 -15.22 20.10 -12.41
CA TYR A 376 -15.66 19.17 -11.36
C TYR A 376 -14.77 17.93 -11.25
N LYS A 377 -13.45 18.17 -11.20
CA LYS A 377 -12.45 17.10 -11.05
C LYS A 377 -11.71 17.22 -9.73
N ILE A 378 -11.18 16.10 -9.28
CA ILE A 378 -10.22 16.06 -8.17
C ILE A 378 -8.97 15.34 -8.66
N MET A 379 -7.81 15.97 -8.48
CA MET A 379 -6.53 15.31 -8.63
C MET A 379 -6.07 14.81 -7.27
N VAL A 380 -5.83 13.51 -7.17
CA VAL A 380 -5.26 12.87 -5.97
C VAL A 380 -3.87 12.38 -6.31
N THR A 381 -2.88 12.73 -5.48
CA THR A 381 -1.52 12.19 -5.55
C THR A 381 -1.22 11.49 -4.24
N MET A 382 -1.06 10.17 -4.30
CA MET A 382 -0.73 9.35 -3.13
C MET A 382 0.78 9.38 -2.85
N SER A 383 1.18 9.04 -1.64
CA SER A 383 2.57 8.84 -1.21
C SER A 383 3.31 7.78 -2.06
N THR A 384 2.57 6.86 -2.67
CA THR A 384 3.02 5.88 -3.67
C THR A 384 3.42 6.49 -5.01
N GLN A 385 3.28 7.82 -5.16
CA GLN A 385 3.44 8.60 -6.39
C GLN A 385 2.37 8.37 -7.46
N GLN A 386 1.39 7.50 -7.19
CA GLN A 386 0.27 7.31 -8.10
C GLN A 386 -0.64 8.53 -8.10
N ARG A 387 -1.14 8.84 -9.30
CA ARG A 387 -2.01 9.99 -9.55
C ARG A 387 -3.33 9.55 -10.15
N TYR A 388 -4.39 10.11 -9.60
CA TYR A 388 -5.76 9.83 -10.00
C TYR A 388 -6.48 11.14 -10.32
N ILE A 389 -7.30 11.12 -11.37
CA ILE A 389 -8.22 12.21 -11.68
C ILE A 389 -9.63 11.63 -11.58
N LEU A 390 -10.39 12.15 -10.62
CA LEU A 390 -11.76 11.72 -10.34
C LEU A 390 -12.73 12.75 -10.88
N ASP A 391 -13.71 12.32 -11.67
CA ASP A 391 -14.83 13.16 -12.11
C ASP A 391 -15.94 13.11 -11.04
N ILE A 392 -16.15 14.24 -10.37
CA ILE A 392 -17.12 14.41 -9.30
C ILE A 392 -18.35 15.22 -9.76
N SER A 393 -18.53 15.43 -11.07
CA SER A 393 -19.65 16.22 -11.64
C SER A 393 -21.03 15.69 -11.25
N LYS A 394 -21.13 14.40 -10.90
CA LYS A 394 -22.37 13.74 -10.45
C LYS A 394 -22.55 13.76 -8.93
N ARG A 395 -21.64 14.36 -8.16
CA ARG A 395 -21.71 14.43 -6.70
C ARG A 395 -22.35 15.76 -6.27
N SER A 396 -22.87 15.79 -5.05
CA SER A 396 -23.33 17.04 -4.42
C SER A 396 -22.11 17.83 -3.95
N ILE A 397 -21.71 18.84 -4.74
CA ILE A 397 -20.55 19.69 -4.45
C ILE A 397 -21.02 21.01 -3.84
N ASN A 398 -20.22 21.59 -2.94
CA ASN A 398 -20.49 22.91 -2.39
C ASN A 398 -20.40 23.98 -3.50
N ASP A 399 -21.44 24.81 -3.64
CA ASP A 399 -21.50 25.93 -4.60
C ASP A 399 -20.38 26.97 -4.39
N GLN A 400 -19.66 26.92 -3.27
CA GLN A 400 -18.50 27.77 -3.00
C GLN A 400 -17.20 27.30 -3.68
N ILE A 401 -17.18 26.11 -4.28
CA ILE A 401 -15.97 25.55 -4.91
C ILE A 401 -15.91 25.93 -6.39
N TYR A 402 -17.04 25.85 -7.10
CA TYR A 402 -17.11 26.06 -8.55
C TYR A 402 -18.05 27.19 -8.94
N SER A 403 -17.67 27.97 -9.95
CA SER A 403 -18.64 28.80 -10.67
C SER A 403 -19.57 27.95 -11.53
N ASN A 404 -20.69 28.52 -11.95
CA ASN A 404 -21.72 27.85 -12.77
C ASN A 404 -21.23 27.22 -14.09
N ASN A 405 -20.02 27.57 -14.56
CA ASN A 405 -19.39 27.01 -15.75
C ASN A 405 -18.31 25.96 -15.43
N GLY A 406 -18.21 25.48 -14.17
CA GLY A 406 -17.27 24.43 -13.76
C GLY A 406 -15.84 24.92 -13.47
N LYS A 407 -15.58 26.23 -13.44
CA LYS A 407 -14.26 26.77 -13.08
C LYS A 407 -14.14 26.90 -11.56
N LEU A 408 -12.98 26.58 -10.99
CA LEU A 408 -12.72 26.82 -9.57
C LEU A 408 -12.81 28.31 -9.22
N LEU A 409 -13.46 28.59 -8.10
CA LEU A 409 -13.55 29.95 -7.55
C LEU A 409 -12.25 30.36 -6.85
N HIS A 410 -11.58 29.42 -6.20
CA HIS A 410 -10.28 29.57 -5.54
C HIS A 410 -9.59 28.19 -5.42
N GLU A 411 -8.32 28.17 -5.06
CA GLU A 411 -7.62 26.91 -4.77
C GLU A 411 -8.21 26.27 -3.51
N THR A 412 -8.65 25.01 -3.63
CA THR A 412 -9.30 24.27 -2.55
C THR A 412 -8.76 22.84 -2.53
N ASN A 413 -8.53 22.31 -1.33
CA ASN A 413 -8.09 20.93 -1.15
C ASN A 413 -9.26 20.05 -0.70
N ALA A 414 -9.26 18.81 -1.15
CA ALA A 414 -10.00 17.73 -0.53
C ALA A 414 -9.06 17.00 0.44
N VAL A 415 -9.61 16.08 1.25
CA VAL A 415 -8.84 15.34 2.25
C VAL A 415 -8.89 13.86 1.94
N VAL A 416 -7.73 13.21 1.81
CA VAL A 416 -7.63 11.74 1.87
C VAL A 416 -7.71 11.37 3.34
N MET A 417 -8.75 10.62 3.72
CA MET A 417 -9.00 10.24 5.10
C MET A 417 -8.15 9.03 5.49
N PRO A 418 -7.92 8.83 6.80
CA PRO A 418 -7.40 7.58 7.34
C PRO A 418 -8.24 6.37 6.94
N LEU A 419 -7.66 5.18 7.09
CA LEU A 419 -8.30 3.88 6.88
C LEU A 419 -9.71 3.86 7.48
N SER A 420 -10.68 3.58 6.62
CA SER A 420 -12.10 3.57 6.98
C SER A 420 -12.69 2.16 7.00
N GLU A 421 -12.16 1.27 6.18
CA GLU A 421 -12.67 -0.08 6.00
C GLU A 421 -11.55 -1.01 5.50
N ILE A 422 -11.68 -2.29 5.85
CA ILE A 422 -10.87 -3.38 5.32
C ILE A 422 -11.79 -4.52 4.86
N GLU A 423 -11.32 -5.30 3.90
CA GLU A 423 -11.95 -6.55 3.47
C GLU A 423 -10.87 -7.58 3.12
N PHE A 424 -11.14 -8.86 3.39
CA PHE A 424 -10.31 -9.96 2.94
C PHE A 424 -10.95 -10.62 1.72
N VAL A 425 -10.22 -10.64 0.60
CA VAL A 425 -10.72 -11.14 -0.68
C VAL A 425 -9.80 -12.24 -1.22
N GLN A 426 -10.34 -13.44 -1.42
CA GLN A 426 -9.64 -14.54 -2.07
C GLN A 426 -9.95 -14.56 -3.57
N TYR A 427 -8.92 -14.48 -4.40
CA TYR A 427 -9.05 -14.70 -5.85
C TYR A 427 -9.02 -16.20 -6.19
N LEU A 428 -9.66 -16.57 -7.31
CA LEU A 428 -9.92 -17.98 -7.70
C LEU A 428 -8.68 -18.90 -7.73
N ASN A 429 -7.49 -18.34 -7.94
CA ASN A 429 -6.25 -19.10 -8.07
C ASN A 429 -5.32 -18.95 -6.85
N GLU A 430 -5.78 -18.28 -5.80
CA GLU A 430 -4.98 -18.00 -4.61
C GLU A 430 -5.48 -18.82 -3.44
N LYS A 431 -4.52 -19.31 -2.65
CA LYS A 431 -4.83 -20.13 -1.47
C LYS A 431 -5.00 -19.30 -0.20
N THR A 432 -4.51 -18.06 -0.22
CA THR A 432 -4.67 -17.06 0.83
C THR A 432 -5.55 -15.91 0.33
N GLU A 433 -6.08 -15.14 1.27
CA GLU A 433 -6.83 -13.92 1.01
C GLU A 433 -5.87 -12.73 0.79
N ASN A 434 -6.36 -11.70 0.10
CA ASN A 434 -5.72 -10.39 0.01
C ASN A 434 -6.39 -9.43 0.99
N LEU A 435 -5.61 -8.49 1.52
CA LEU A 435 -6.12 -7.39 2.32
C LEU A 435 -6.46 -6.22 1.40
N VAL A 436 -7.74 -5.91 1.28
CA VAL A 436 -8.25 -4.71 0.63
C VAL A 436 -8.47 -3.65 1.71
N THR A 437 -7.92 -2.46 1.52
CA THR A 437 -8.10 -1.32 2.41
C THR A 437 -8.77 -0.16 1.68
N VAL A 438 -9.62 0.58 2.38
CA VAL A 438 -10.38 1.69 1.81
C VAL A 438 -10.16 2.97 2.60
N GLN A 439 -9.77 4.02 1.89
CA GLN A 439 -9.69 5.40 2.38
C GLN A 439 -10.69 6.26 1.62
N GLU A 440 -11.43 7.10 2.34
CA GLU A 440 -12.36 8.04 1.73
C GLU A 440 -11.65 9.31 1.30
N ILE A 441 -12.08 9.91 0.20
CA ILE A 441 -11.71 11.27 -0.18
C ILE A 441 -12.88 12.15 0.19
N MET A 442 -12.70 13.11 1.09
CA MET A 442 -13.78 13.95 1.61
C MET A 442 -13.67 15.41 1.21
N ASP A 443 -14.86 16.01 1.07
CA ASP A 443 -15.05 17.45 1.08
C ASP A 443 -14.96 17.97 2.53
N PRO A 444 -13.95 18.80 2.87
CA PRO A 444 -13.79 19.31 4.22
C PRO A 444 -14.90 20.28 4.64
N LEU A 445 -15.65 20.87 3.69
CA LEU A 445 -16.69 21.86 4.01
C LEU A 445 -18.01 21.21 4.42
N ASN A 446 -18.38 20.11 3.75
CA ASN A 446 -19.69 19.49 3.90
C ASN A 446 -19.63 18.06 4.45
N ASN A 447 -18.43 17.53 4.75
CA ASN A 447 -18.23 16.16 5.22
C ASN A 447 -18.78 15.09 4.24
N ASN A 448 -18.81 15.42 2.94
CA ASN A 448 -19.28 14.54 1.88
C ASN A 448 -18.14 13.70 1.33
N VAL A 449 -18.38 12.40 1.13
CA VAL A 449 -17.45 11.53 0.41
C VAL A 449 -17.53 11.83 -1.09
N LEU A 450 -16.38 12.16 -1.67
CA LEU A 450 -16.21 12.51 -3.09
C LEU A 450 -15.74 11.31 -3.90
N GLY A 451 -14.97 10.42 -3.28
CA GLY A 451 -14.46 9.21 -3.88
C GLY A 451 -13.73 8.36 -2.84
N TYR A 452 -13.07 7.32 -3.32
CA TYR A 452 -12.37 6.33 -2.50
C TYR A 452 -11.01 6.03 -3.11
N ILE A 453 -10.01 5.82 -2.28
CA ILE A 453 -8.76 5.13 -2.63
C ILE A 453 -8.87 3.71 -2.07
N VAL A 454 -8.69 2.73 -2.94
CA VAL A 454 -8.69 1.32 -2.59
C VAL A 454 -7.28 0.79 -2.80
N THR A 455 -6.70 0.20 -1.76
CA THR A 455 -5.35 -0.38 -1.82
C THR A 455 -5.45 -1.87 -1.51
N THR A 456 -4.98 -2.72 -2.41
CA THR A 456 -4.96 -4.18 -2.25
C THR A 456 -3.54 -4.63 -1.94
N PHE A 457 -3.41 -5.47 -0.92
CA PHE A 457 -2.16 -6.10 -0.52
C PHE A 457 -2.29 -7.61 -0.52
N TYR A 458 -1.22 -8.29 -0.95
CA TYR A 458 -1.01 -9.69 -0.61
C TYR A 458 0.10 -9.78 0.43
N PHE A 459 0.15 -10.92 1.12
CA PHE A 459 1.23 -11.21 2.04
C PHE A 459 2.26 -12.12 1.36
N SER A 460 3.49 -11.64 1.16
CA SER A 460 4.57 -12.49 0.63
C SER A 460 5.07 -13.40 1.73
N LEU A 461 4.78 -14.70 1.60
CA LEU A 461 5.24 -15.73 2.53
C LEU A 461 6.77 -15.77 2.62
N ARG A 462 7.45 -15.43 1.53
CA ARG A 462 8.90 -15.45 1.43
C ARG A 462 9.54 -14.31 2.21
N SER A 463 9.14 -13.07 1.93
CA SER A 463 9.71 -11.91 2.62
C SER A 463 9.12 -11.70 4.02
N GLY A 464 7.99 -12.34 4.32
CA GLY A 464 7.26 -12.17 5.58
C GLY A 464 6.71 -10.75 5.73
N THR A 465 6.31 -10.12 4.63
CA THR A 465 5.83 -8.72 4.58
C THR A 465 4.60 -8.56 3.72
N LEU A 466 3.81 -7.52 3.99
CA LEU A 466 2.77 -7.06 3.06
C LEU A 466 3.41 -6.38 1.84
N LYS A 467 2.84 -6.70 0.68
CA LYS A 467 3.23 -6.19 -0.63
C LYS A 467 2.05 -5.52 -1.30
N LEU A 468 2.28 -4.36 -1.90
CA LEU A 468 1.25 -3.60 -2.61
C LEU A 468 0.94 -4.31 -3.94
N ALA A 469 -0.23 -4.95 -4.04
CA ALA A 469 -0.70 -5.55 -5.28
C ALA A 469 -1.21 -4.48 -6.25
N LYS A 470 -2.05 -3.59 -5.73
CA LYS A 470 -2.80 -2.64 -6.55
C LYS A 470 -3.25 -1.46 -5.70
N GLN A 471 -3.33 -0.28 -6.31
CA GLN A 471 -4.04 0.85 -5.73
C GLN A 471 -4.82 1.56 -6.83
N GLU A 472 -6.05 1.94 -6.50
CA GLU A 472 -7.04 2.48 -7.43
C GLU A 472 -7.87 3.57 -6.77
N ALA A 473 -8.50 4.40 -7.60
CA ALA A 473 -9.39 5.45 -7.13
C ALA A 473 -10.75 5.35 -7.84
N TYR A 474 -11.82 5.50 -7.07
CA TYR A 474 -13.19 5.35 -7.55
C TYR A 474 -14.09 6.49 -7.08
N VAL A 475 -15.04 6.89 -7.93
CA VAL A 475 -16.18 7.71 -7.51
C VAL A 475 -17.39 6.79 -7.45
N GLN A 476 -18.01 6.67 -6.28
CA GLN A 476 -19.22 5.88 -6.16
C GLN A 476 -20.34 6.54 -6.98
N SER A 477 -20.84 5.81 -7.98
CA SER A 477 -22.00 6.25 -8.75
C SER A 477 -23.21 6.31 -7.82
N MET A 478 -23.89 7.46 -7.79
CA MET A 478 -25.26 7.49 -7.26
C MET A 478 -26.12 6.67 -8.22
N TYR A 479 -26.72 5.60 -7.72
CA TYR A 479 -27.73 4.82 -8.44
C TYR A 479 -29.00 5.65 -8.62
#